data_AF-A0A364L6Z6-F1
#
_entry.id   AF-A0A364L6Z6-F1
#
_cell.length_a   1.000
_cell.length_b   1.000
_cell.length_c   1.000
_cell.angle_alpha   90.00
_cell.angle_beta   90.00
_cell.angle_gamma   90.00
#
_symmetry.space_group_name_H-M   'P 1'
#
loop_
_entity.id
_entity.type
_entity.pdbx_description
1 polymer ?
#
loop_
_entity_poly.entity_id
_entity_poly.type
_entity_poly.pdbx_seq_one_letter_code
_entity_poly.pdbx_strand_id
1 'polypeptide(L)'
;MVPAILHRIIHGSATPEPWQKALLTTRPALLPGYRRYRVKGADYPAILPYAPPESSSVLGVVVTGLTEGDVLRLDVFEGTMYEKRIVKVKVPKTKGALEDEDDKSLQKGLDHTAHLTGKQEEDEMEEVEATTYIWTDPEEDLDMGAEWDFESFKRDKLTWWITAPESEL
;
A
#
# COMPACT_ATOMS: atom_id res chain seq x y z
N MET A 1 -0.74 -2.17 -1.04
CA MET A 1 -1.96 -3.00 -1.00
C MET A 1 -2.55 -3.07 -2.40
N VAL A 2 -3.21 -4.17 -2.76
CA VAL A 2 -3.87 -4.34 -4.07
C VAL A 2 -5.32 -3.86 -3.95
N PRO A 3 -5.88 -3.15 -4.95
CA PRO A 3 -7.25 -2.62 -4.89
C PRO A 3 -8.32 -3.68 -4.58
N ALA A 4 -8.19 -4.87 -5.16
CA ALA A 4 -9.13 -5.97 -4.92
C ALA A 4 -9.18 -6.41 -3.44
N ILE A 5 -8.02 -6.44 -2.75
CA ILE A 5 -7.93 -6.78 -1.32
C ILE A 5 -8.55 -5.65 -0.48
N LEU A 6 -8.24 -4.40 -0.81
CA LEU A 6 -8.81 -3.24 -0.15
C LEU A 6 -10.35 -3.28 -0.18
N HIS A 7 -10.93 -3.42 -1.37
CA HIS A 7 -12.38 -3.49 -1.53
C HIS A 7 -13.01 -4.67 -0.81
N ARG A 8 -12.32 -5.81 -0.80
CA ARG A 8 -12.76 -6.97 -0.05
C ARG A 8 -12.87 -6.68 1.45
N ILE A 9 -11.90 -5.97 2.04
CA ILE A 9 -11.90 -5.61 3.47
C ILE A 9 -13.00 -4.60 3.78
N ILE A 10 -13.12 -3.54 2.99
CA ILE A 10 -14.00 -2.41 3.32
C ILE A 10 -15.46 -2.62 2.87
N HIS A 11 -15.69 -3.35 1.77
CA HIS A 11 -17.02 -3.60 1.21
C HIS A 11 -17.48 -5.06 1.34
N GLY A 12 -16.62 -5.97 1.81
CA GLY A 12 -16.94 -7.40 1.88
C GLY A 12 -16.92 -8.12 0.52
N SER A 13 -16.52 -7.44 -0.56
CA SER A 13 -16.46 -8.01 -1.92
C SER A 13 -15.22 -7.50 -2.66
N ALA A 14 -14.52 -8.42 -3.34
CA ALA A 14 -13.41 -8.06 -4.23
C ALA A 14 -13.87 -7.33 -5.50
N THR A 15 -15.16 -7.45 -5.86
CA THR A 15 -15.79 -6.76 -6.98
C THR A 15 -16.97 -5.94 -6.47
N PRO A 16 -16.72 -4.77 -5.87
CA PRO A 16 -17.78 -3.90 -5.38
C PRO A 16 -18.50 -3.20 -6.55
N GLU A 17 -19.66 -2.63 -6.24
CA GLU A 17 -20.47 -1.92 -7.22
C GLU A 17 -19.75 -0.65 -7.73
N PRO A 18 -20.02 -0.19 -8.97
CA PRO A 18 -19.32 0.96 -9.56
C PRO A 18 -19.37 2.23 -8.70
N TRP A 19 -20.48 2.46 -8.00
CA TRP A 19 -20.63 3.62 -7.11
C TRP A 19 -19.77 3.50 -5.86
N GLN A 20 -19.52 2.30 -5.34
CA GLN A 20 -18.62 2.08 -4.22
C GLN A 20 -17.17 2.34 -4.63
N LYS A 21 -16.79 1.92 -5.84
CA LYS A 21 -15.48 2.22 -6.43
C LYS A 21 -15.26 3.72 -6.59
N ALA A 22 -16.26 4.42 -7.11
CA ALA A 22 -16.18 5.86 -7.35
C ALA A 22 -16.02 6.72 -6.09
N LEU A 23 -16.29 6.18 -4.89
CA LEU A 23 -16.08 6.88 -3.63
C LEU A 23 -14.61 6.90 -3.20
N LEU A 24 -13.80 5.97 -3.70
CA LEU A 24 -12.39 5.88 -3.35
C LEU A 24 -11.52 6.43 -4.47
N THR A 25 -10.46 7.12 -4.10
CA THR A 25 -9.44 7.55 -5.05
C THR A 25 -8.11 6.97 -4.63
N THR A 26 -7.53 6.16 -5.52
CA THR A 26 -6.19 5.61 -5.34
C THR A 26 -5.18 6.46 -6.11
N ARG A 27 -4.04 6.78 -5.48
CA ARG A 27 -2.92 7.49 -6.14
C ARG A 27 -1.61 6.80 -5.79
N PRO A 28 -0.68 6.63 -6.74
CA PRO A 28 0.65 6.12 -6.40
C PRO A 28 1.35 7.09 -5.44
N ALA A 29 2.12 6.53 -4.50
CA ALA A 29 2.76 7.29 -3.43
C ALA A 29 4.12 6.68 -3.05
N LEU A 30 5.04 7.55 -2.61
CA LEU A 30 6.32 7.19 -2.04
C LEU A 30 6.36 7.56 -0.56
N LEU A 31 6.74 6.61 0.28
CA LEU A 31 6.93 6.80 1.71
C LEU A 31 8.44 6.80 2.03
N PRO A 32 9.08 7.97 2.19
CA PRO A 32 10.51 8.06 2.47
C PRO A 32 10.84 7.67 3.91
N GLY A 33 12.03 7.09 4.14
CA GLY A 33 12.50 6.72 5.49
C GLY A 33 11.95 5.41 6.04
N TYR A 34 11.30 4.62 5.18
CA TYR A 34 10.76 3.31 5.53
C TYR A 34 11.24 2.26 4.54
N ARG A 35 11.18 1.00 4.96
CA ARG A 35 11.49 -0.16 4.14
C ARG A 35 10.47 -1.27 4.37
N ARG A 36 10.19 -2.04 3.31
CA ARG A 36 9.35 -3.24 3.38
C ARG A 36 10.20 -4.48 3.58
N TYR A 37 9.83 -5.26 4.58
CA TYR A 37 10.42 -6.56 4.89
C TYR A 37 9.38 -7.65 4.70
N ARG A 38 9.83 -8.84 4.34
CA ARG A 38 8.97 -10.02 4.29
C ARG A 38 8.81 -10.58 5.70
N VAL A 39 7.58 -10.82 6.12
CA VAL A 39 7.29 -11.56 7.37
C VAL A 39 7.48 -13.05 7.11
N LYS A 40 8.19 -13.76 7.99
CA LYS A 40 8.49 -15.19 7.86
C LYS A 40 7.21 -16.01 7.94
N GLY A 41 7.00 -16.89 6.97
CA GLY A 41 5.82 -17.75 6.92
C GLY A 41 4.51 -17.05 6.56
N ALA A 42 4.56 -15.75 6.27
CA ALA A 42 3.39 -14.95 5.88
C ALA A 42 3.53 -14.42 4.44
N ASP A 43 2.37 -14.13 3.85
CA ASP A 43 2.25 -13.57 2.50
C ASP A 43 2.06 -12.04 2.51
N TYR A 44 2.16 -11.40 3.68
CA TYR A 44 2.06 -9.94 3.85
C TYR A 44 3.41 -9.31 4.25
N PRO A 45 3.68 -8.05 3.85
CA PRO A 45 4.90 -7.34 4.21
C PRO A 45 4.79 -6.59 5.55
N ALA A 46 5.92 -6.44 6.23
CA ALA A 46 6.08 -5.51 7.34
C ALA A 46 6.71 -4.20 6.86
N ILE A 47 6.20 -3.06 7.30
CA ILE A 47 6.81 -1.74 7.05
C ILE A 47 7.48 -1.30 8.34
N LEU A 48 8.78 -1.00 8.28
CA LEU A 48 9.55 -0.47 9.40
C LEU A 48 10.31 0.79 9.02
N PRO A 49 10.56 1.71 9.98
CA PRO A 49 11.51 2.80 9.79
C PRO A 49 12.88 2.26 9.40
N TYR A 50 13.53 2.91 8.43
CA TYR A 50 14.87 2.55 7.99
C TYR A 50 15.84 3.70 8.24
N ALA A 51 17.00 3.39 8.80
CA ALA A 51 18.06 4.36 9.07
C ALA A 51 19.32 4.04 8.23
N PRO A 52 19.88 5.01 7.48
CA PRO A 52 19.49 6.42 7.41
C PRO A 52 18.22 6.66 6.56
N PRO A 53 17.31 7.59 6.93
CA PRO A 53 16.01 7.77 6.27
C PRO A 53 16.07 8.11 4.78
N GLU A 54 17.15 8.75 4.35
CA GLU A 54 17.33 9.21 2.98
C GLU A 54 17.75 8.09 2.02
N SER A 55 18.08 6.93 2.56
CA SER A 55 18.58 5.79 1.78
C SER A 55 17.50 4.78 1.40
N SER A 56 16.26 4.95 1.86
CA SER A 56 15.17 4.03 1.54
C SER A 56 13.83 4.73 1.44
N SER A 57 13.00 4.22 0.55
CA SER A 57 11.61 4.64 0.39
C SER A 57 10.75 3.43 0.01
N VAL A 58 9.48 3.47 0.42
CA VAL A 58 8.49 2.46 0.07
C VAL A 58 7.56 3.01 -0.99
N LEU A 59 7.56 2.38 -2.17
CA LEU A 59 6.57 2.62 -3.21
C LEU A 59 5.26 1.90 -2.89
N GLY A 60 4.17 2.65 -2.90
CA GLY A 60 2.84 2.14 -2.60
C GLY A 60 1.74 3.00 -3.23
N VAL A 61 0.56 2.94 -2.62
CA VAL A 61 -0.64 3.64 -3.07
C VAL A 61 -1.25 4.31 -1.85
N VAL A 62 -1.58 5.60 -1.97
CA VAL A 62 -2.43 6.29 -1.00
C VAL A 62 -3.88 6.16 -1.44
N VAL A 63 -4.76 5.93 -0.47
CA VAL A 63 -6.20 5.81 -0.70
C VAL A 63 -6.89 6.96 0.02
N THR A 64 -7.75 7.69 -0.68
CA THR A 64 -8.59 8.73 -0.10
C THR A 64 -10.07 8.41 -0.34
N GLY A 65 -10.96 9.05 0.43
CA GLY A 65 -12.41 8.76 0.39
C GLY A 65 -12.87 7.65 1.33
N LEU A 66 -11.99 7.11 2.17
CA LEU A 66 -12.34 6.14 3.21
C LEU A 66 -13.21 6.78 4.30
N THR A 67 -14.30 6.11 4.66
CA THR A 67 -15.13 6.48 5.82
C THR A 67 -14.51 5.97 7.12
N GLU A 68 -14.94 6.52 8.27
CA GLU A 68 -14.51 6.00 9.59
C GLU A 68 -14.79 4.50 9.74
N GLY A 69 -15.90 4.01 9.16
CA GLY A 69 -16.22 2.58 9.16
C GLY A 69 -15.26 1.73 8.33
N ASP A 70 -14.76 2.26 7.21
CA ASP A 70 -13.77 1.57 6.38
C ASP A 70 -12.42 1.50 7.10
N VAL A 71 -12.05 2.61 7.74
CA VAL A 71 -10.84 2.73 8.55
C VAL A 71 -10.88 1.75 9.74
N LEU A 72 -12.02 1.57 10.39
CA LEU A 72 -12.19 0.59 11.47
C LEU A 72 -12.04 -0.86 10.98
N ARG A 73 -12.57 -1.19 9.79
CA ARG A 73 -12.40 -2.53 9.20
C ARG A 73 -10.95 -2.82 8.87
N LEU A 74 -10.22 -1.81 8.39
CA LEU A 74 -8.77 -1.91 8.17
C LEU A 74 -8.03 -2.14 9.49
N ASP A 75 -8.39 -1.42 10.57
CA ASP A 75 -7.78 -1.62 11.88
C ASP A 75 -8.00 -3.05 12.41
N VAL A 76 -9.18 -3.63 12.19
CA VAL A 76 -9.47 -5.03 12.57
C VAL A 76 -8.68 -6.01 11.72
N PHE A 77 -8.54 -5.75 10.41
CA PHE A 77 -7.83 -6.62 9.48
C PHE A 77 -6.31 -6.67 9.74
N GLU A 78 -5.69 -5.52 9.97
CA GLU A 78 -4.24 -5.44 10.26
C GLU A 78 -3.91 -6.05 11.63
N GLY A 79 -4.88 -6.04 12.55
CA GLY A 79 -4.77 -6.68 13.86
C GLY A 79 -3.81 -5.95 14.80
N THR A 80 -3.25 -6.68 15.77
CA THR A 80 -2.40 -6.11 16.83
C THR A 80 -0.92 -6.09 16.48
N MET A 81 -0.53 -6.69 15.35
CA MET A 81 0.88 -6.79 14.91
C MET A 81 1.38 -5.48 14.28
N TYR A 82 0.46 -4.56 14.01
CA TYR A 82 0.76 -3.25 13.44
C TYR A 82 0.16 -2.12 14.27
N GLU A 83 0.90 -1.02 14.36
CA GLU A 83 0.43 0.23 14.93
C GLU A 83 0.14 1.23 13.82
N LYS A 84 -1.03 1.85 13.91
CA LYS A 84 -1.45 2.92 13.01
C LYS A 84 -0.66 4.20 13.32
N ARG A 85 0.10 4.70 12.34
CA ARG A 85 0.90 5.94 12.49
C ARG A 85 0.63 6.93 11.36
N ILE A 86 0.65 8.21 11.73
CA ILE A 86 0.61 9.33 10.79
C ILE A 86 2.00 9.50 10.18
N VAL A 87 2.07 9.53 8.86
CA VAL A 87 3.30 9.64 8.07
C VAL A 87 3.11 10.66 6.96
N LYS A 88 4.23 11.19 6.45
CA LYS A 88 4.23 12.04 5.27
C LYS A 88 4.64 11.21 4.06
N VAL A 89 3.79 11.20 3.04
CA VAL A 89 4.04 10.52 1.77
C VAL A 89 4.15 11.54 0.65
N LYS A 90 4.96 11.24 -0.35
CA LYS A 90 5.07 12.03 -1.58
C LYS A 90 4.17 11.41 -2.64
N VAL A 91 3.31 12.21 -3.24
CA VAL A 91 2.38 11.77 -4.30
C VAL A 91 2.57 12.63 -5.55
N PRO A 92 2.50 12.07 -6.77
CA PRO A 92 2.62 12.87 -7.99
C PRO A 92 1.50 13.91 -8.10
N LYS A 93 1.86 15.19 -8.29
CA LYS A 93 0.93 16.34 -8.47
C LYS A 93 0.05 16.18 -9.71
N THR A 94 0.56 15.51 -10.74
CA THR A 94 -0.24 15.17 -11.90
C THR A 94 -1.36 14.25 -11.43
N LYS A 95 -2.59 14.74 -11.49
CA LYS A 95 -3.80 13.90 -11.47
C LYS A 95 -3.73 13.00 -12.70
N GLY A 96 -2.92 11.95 -12.65
CA GLY A 96 -3.36 10.67 -13.18
C GLY A 96 -4.53 10.26 -12.32
N ALA A 97 -5.67 10.95 -12.47
CA ALA A 97 -6.92 10.45 -12.00
C ALA A 97 -7.04 9.10 -12.69
N LEU A 98 -6.84 8.06 -11.90
CA LEU A 98 -7.18 6.70 -12.29
C LEU A 98 -8.72 6.71 -12.31
N GLU A 99 -9.30 7.41 -13.31
CA GLU A 99 -10.74 7.37 -13.59
C GLU A 99 -11.13 5.96 -14.03
N ASP A 100 -10.15 5.17 -14.45
CA ASP A 100 -10.25 3.73 -14.68
C ASP A 100 -9.18 2.98 -13.84
N GLU A 101 -9.63 2.32 -12.76
CA GLU A 101 -8.85 1.33 -11.98
C GLU A 101 -8.68 0.01 -12.75
N ASP A 102 -8.20 0.08 -13.99
CA ASP A 102 -7.58 -1.09 -14.59
C ASP A 102 -6.21 -1.30 -13.91
N ASP A 103 -5.88 -2.53 -13.50
CA ASP A 103 -4.59 -2.90 -12.89
C ASP A 103 -3.38 -2.34 -13.68
N LYS A 104 -3.55 -2.15 -14.99
CA LYS A 104 -2.55 -1.57 -15.90
C LYS A 104 -2.29 -0.08 -15.64
N SER A 105 -3.31 0.69 -15.30
CA SER A 105 -3.21 2.13 -15.03
C SER A 105 -2.50 2.39 -13.69
N LEU A 106 -2.83 1.59 -12.67
CA LEU A 106 -2.13 1.59 -11.38
C LEU A 106 -0.67 1.19 -11.53
N GLN A 107 -0.38 0.11 -12.27
CA GLN A 107 0.99 -0.30 -12.56
C GLN A 107 1.78 0.82 -13.24
N LYS A 108 1.22 1.43 -14.28
CA LYS A 108 1.87 2.54 -15.00
C LYS A 108 2.13 3.74 -14.09
N GLY A 109 1.20 4.08 -13.19
CA GLY A 109 1.37 5.15 -12.22
C GLY A 109 2.50 4.85 -11.21
N LEU A 110 2.59 3.60 -10.75
CA LEU A 110 3.66 3.14 -9.88
C LEU A 110 5.02 3.17 -10.58
N ASP A 111 5.10 2.66 -11.82
CA ASP A 111 6.34 2.68 -12.62
C ASP A 111 6.82 4.11 -12.87
N HIS A 112 5.90 5.02 -13.20
CA HIS A 112 6.21 6.43 -13.36
C HIS A 112 6.72 7.04 -12.05
N THR A 113 6.04 6.78 -10.93
CA THR A 113 6.43 7.29 -9.60
C THR A 113 7.78 6.74 -9.16
N ALA A 114 8.09 5.47 -9.46
CA ALA A 114 9.38 4.85 -9.18
C ALA A 114 10.53 5.50 -9.97
N HIS A 115 10.25 6.08 -11.14
CA HIS A 115 11.23 6.75 -11.99
C HIS A 115 11.46 8.22 -11.64
N LEU A 116 10.59 8.84 -10.83
CA LEU A 116 10.78 10.19 -10.33
C LEU A 116 11.91 10.17 -9.29
N THR A 117 13.10 10.59 -9.71
CA THR A 117 14.30 10.61 -8.85
C THR A 117 14.88 12.02 -8.73
N GLY A 118 15.26 12.40 -7.51
CA GLY A 118 16.00 13.65 -7.25
C GLY A 118 15.18 14.91 -7.50
N LYS A 119 15.68 15.86 -8.30
CA LYS A 119 15.04 17.19 -8.48
C LYS A 119 13.64 17.12 -9.10
N GLN A 120 13.37 16.14 -9.96
CA GLN A 120 12.04 15.95 -10.54
C GLN A 120 11.01 15.53 -9.49
N GLU A 121 11.44 14.86 -8.43
CA GLU A 121 10.57 14.46 -7.33
C GLU A 121 10.03 15.67 -6.54
N GLU A 122 10.83 16.73 -6.32
CA GLU A 122 10.36 17.94 -5.60
C GLU A 122 9.39 18.79 -6.45
N ASP A 123 9.65 18.91 -7.75
CA ASP A 123 8.82 19.72 -8.64
C ASP A 123 7.51 19.01 -9.01
N GLU A 124 7.53 17.68 -9.19
CA GLU A 124 6.38 16.91 -9.65
C GLU A 124 5.62 16.18 -8.55
N MET A 125 6.14 16.06 -7.32
CA MET A 125 5.42 15.48 -6.19
C MET A 125 5.02 16.50 -5.14
N GLU A 126 3.90 16.24 -4.48
CA GLU A 126 3.41 16.98 -3.31
C GLU A 126 3.49 16.07 -2.07
N GLU A 127 3.78 16.66 -0.91
CA GLU A 127 3.71 15.94 0.36
C GLU A 127 2.27 15.94 0.87
N VAL A 128 1.78 14.75 1.21
CA VAL A 128 0.45 14.52 1.78
C VAL A 128 0.60 13.78 3.09
N GLU A 129 -0.14 14.22 4.10
CA GLU A 129 -0.28 13.50 5.35
C GLU A 129 -1.21 12.29 5.14
N ALA A 130 -0.72 11.11 5.48
CA ALA A 130 -1.46 9.87 5.36
C ALA A 130 -1.25 9.01 6.62
N THR A 131 -2.09 8.01 6.78
CA THR A 131 -1.95 7.03 7.85
C THR A 131 -1.50 5.70 7.26
N THR A 132 -0.53 5.05 7.90
CA THR A 132 -0.04 3.72 7.52
C THR A 132 0.09 2.83 8.73
N TYR A 133 0.10 1.52 8.50
CA TYR A 133 0.33 0.50 9.52
C TYR A 133 1.82 0.15 9.57
N ILE A 134 2.43 0.32 10.74
CA ILE A 134 3.85 0.06 10.99
C ILE A 134 3.97 -1.18 11.87
N TRP A 135 4.83 -2.11 11.47
CA TRP A 135 5.05 -3.36 12.20
C TRP A 135 5.60 -3.08 13.61
N THR A 136 5.00 -3.70 14.62
CA THR A 136 5.41 -3.54 16.03
C THR A 136 5.97 -4.81 16.65
N ASP A 137 5.77 -5.96 16.01
CA ASP A 137 6.25 -7.24 16.48
C ASP A 137 7.78 -7.39 16.27
N PRO A 138 8.43 -8.40 16.88
CA PRO A 138 9.88 -8.55 16.82
C PRO A 138 10.44 -8.63 15.40
N GLU A 139 11.58 -7.97 15.16
CA GLU A 139 12.29 -8.05 13.88
C GLU A 139 12.79 -9.47 13.55
N GLU A 140 12.85 -10.36 14.56
CA GLU A 140 13.19 -11.77 14.39
C GLU A 140 12.20 -12.52 13.51
N ASP A 141 10.94 -12.05 13.44
CA ASP A 141 9.90 -12.60 12.57
C ASP A 141 10.03 -12.08 11.13
N LEU A 142 10.99 -11.20 10.87
CA LEU A 142 11.22 -10.61 9.56
C LEU A 142 12.42 -11.26 8.88
N ASP A 143 12.31 -11.43 7.58
CA ASP A 143 13.46 -11.74 6.73
C ASP A 143 14.21 -10.45 6.42
N MET A 144 15.15 -10.09 7.29
CA MET A 144 16.00 -8.91 7.11
C MET A 144 17.03 -9.05 5.98
N GLY A 145 17.22 -10.25 5.45
CA GLY A 145 18.17 -10.54 4.37
C GLY A 145 17.61 -10.30 2.97
N ALA A 146 16.29 -10.15 2.84
CA ALA A 146 15.62 -9.96 1.56
C ALA A 146 14.69 -8.74 1.60
N GLU A 147 14.88 -7.80 0.68
CA GLU A 147 13.85 -6.80 0.42
C GLU A 147 12.59 -7.48 -0.08
N TRP A 148 11.44 -7.07 0.44
CA TRP A 148 10.18 -7.55 -0.09
C TRP A 148 9.97 -6.97 -1.49
N ASP A 149 10.02 -7.85 -2.49
CA ASP A 149 9.78 -7.50 -3.89
C ASP A 149 8.28 -7.54 -4.22
N PHE A 150 7.74 -6.35 -4.51
CA PHE A 150 6.34 -6.16 -4.85
C PHE A 150 5.95 -6.84 -6.17
N GLU A 151 6.88 -6.96 -7.11
CA GLU A 151 6.62 -7.59 -8.41
C GLU A 151 6.45 -9.11 -8.27
N SER A 152 7.31 -9.76 -7.46
CA SER A 152 7.20 -11.17 -7.14
C SER A 152 5.88 -11.52 -6.43
N PHE A 153 5.41 -10.69 -5.49
CA PHE A 153 4.12 -10.90 -4.80
C PHE A 153 2.93 -10.84 -5.78
N LYS A 154 2.88 -9.84 -6.66
CA LYS A 154 1.79 -9.69 -7.62
C LYS A 154 1.71 -10.86 -8.60
N ARG A 155 2.85 -11.41 -9.01
CA ARG A 155 2.88 -12.54 -9.94
C ARG A 155 2.45 -13.85 -9.28
N ASP A 156 2.89 -14.09 -8.05
CA ASP A 156 2.87 -15.45 -7.49
C ASP A 156 1.74 -15.67 -6.45
N LYS A 157 1.22 -14.61 -5.82
CA LYS A 157 0.29 -14.72 -4.67
C LYS A 157 -1.04 -13.98 -4.83
N LEU A 158 -1.12 -13.05 -5.78
CA LEU A 158 -2.30 -12.20 -5.99
C LEU A 158 -3.59 -12.98 -6.24
N THR A 159 -3.53 -14.01 -7.08
CA THR A 159 -4.69 -14.84 -7.44
C THR A 159 -5.30 -15.54 -6.23
N TRP A 160 -4.46 -15.96 -5.27
CA TRP A 160 -4.92 -16.63 -4.05
C TRP A 160 -5.62 -15.64 -3.11
N TRP A 161 -5.03 -14.46 -2.86
CA TRP A 161 -5.62 -13.43 -2.00
C TRP A 161 -6.97 -12.90 -2.51
N ILE A 162 -7.17 -12.87 -3.84
CA ILE A 162 -8.44 -12.46 -4.44
C ILE A 162 -9.52 -13.55 -4.29
N THR A 163 -9.14 -14.82 -4.28
CA THR A 163 -10.07 -15.97 -4.36
C THR A 163 -10.26 -16.74 -3.06
N ALA A 164 -9.40 -16.54 -2.05
CA ALA A 164 -9.47 -17.26 -0.78
C ALA A 164 -10.82 -17.05 -0.08
N PRO A 165 -11.39 -18.06 0.60
CA PRO A 165 -12.61 -17.89 1.40
C PRO A 165 -12.34 -17.03 2.65
N GLU A 166 -13.35 -16.28 3.09
CA GLU A 166 -13.25 -15.30 4.21
C GLU A 166 -12.81 -15.93 5.54
N SER A 167 -12.93 -17.25 5.70
CA SER A 167 -12.50 -18.01 6.87
C SER A 167 -11.00 -18.28 6.96
N GLU A 168 -10.23 -17.98 5.91
CA GLU A 168 -8.77 -18.21 5.84
C GLU A 168 -7.97 -16.91 5.71
N LEU A 169 -8.62 -15.76 5.89
CA LEU A 169 -8.02 -14.43 6.00
C LEU A 169 -7.86 -14.06 7.48
#